data_AF-A0A935NVZ0-F1
#
_entry.id   AF-A0A935NVZ0-F1
#
_cell.length_a   1.000
_cell.length_b   1.000
_cell.length_c   1.000
_cell.angle_alpha   90.00
_cell.angle_beta   90.00
_cell.angle_gamma   90.00
#
_symmetry.space_group_name_H-M   'P 1'
#
loop_
_entity.id
_entity.type
_entity.pdbx_description
1 polymer ?
#
loop_
_entity_poly.entity_id
_entity_poly.type
_entity_poly.pdbx_seq_one_letter_code
_entity_poly.pdbx_strand_id
1 'polypeptide(L)'
;MLDLPRGAPAFAARLALLLALVLGLGACGKADRTKCERMCRNYATITFRDVEASRLPPEKREPALQDKLTRGMEFCVNKCQAANNDDQIDCATAAKNITELRTCD
;
A
#
# COMPACT_ATOMS: atom_id res chain seq x y z
N MET A 1 -33.90 -9.40 48.39
CA MET A 1 -34.62 -9.44 47.10
C MET A 1 -34.09 -8.32 46.23
N LEU A 2 -33.26 -8.65 45.24
CA LEU A 2 -32.93 -7.79 44.09
C LEU A 2 -32.66 -8.76 42.95
N ASP A 3 -33.70 -8.97 42.15
CA ASP A 3 -33.74 -9.81 40.96
C ASP A 3 -32.94 -9.13 39.84
N LEU A 4 -31.89 -9.81 39.34
CA LEU A 4 -31.20 -9.43 38.11
C LEU A 4 -31.97 -10.01 36.91
N PRO A 5 -32.33 -9.21 35.89
CA PRO A 5 -33.09 -9.69 34.74
C PRO A 5 -32.26 -10.64 33.86
N ARG A 6 -32.66 -11.92 33.86
CA ARG A 6 -32.22 -12.97 32.91
C ARG A 6 -32.87 -12.77 31.53
N GLY A 7 -32.46 -11.75 30.78
CA GLY A 7 -33.08 -11.53 29.47
C GLY A 7 -32.40 -10.50 28.57
N ALA A 8 -31.15 -10.72 28.16
CA ALA A 8 -30.54 -9.95 27.06
C ALA A 8 -29.33 -10.61 26.34
N PRO A 9 -29.25 -11.94 26.07
CA PRO A 9 -28.02 -12.49 25.49
C PRO A 9 -27.82 -12.17 23.98
N ALA A 10 -28.88 -11.86 23.23
CA ALA A 10 -28.79 -11.77 21.77
C ALA A 10 -28.32 -10.39 21.24
N PHE A 11 -28.69 -9.29 21.92
CA PHE A 11 -28.35 -7.93 21.47
C PHE A 11 -26.91 -7.55 21.82
N ALA A 12 -26.46 -7.92 23.03
CA ALA A 12 -25.08 -7.64 23.47
C ALA A 12 -24.04 -8.42 22.64
N ALA A 13 -24.33 -9.67 22.28
CA ALA A 13 -23.44 -10.49 21.46
C ALA A 13 -23.30 -9.97 20.02
N ARG A 14 -24.39 -9.46 19.42
CA ARG A 14 -24.37 -8.86 18.08
C ARG A 14 -23.63 -7.51 18.05
N LEU A 15 -23.77 -6.70 19.10
CA LEU A 15 -23.05 -5.42 19.22
C LEU A 15 -21.54 -5.65 19.44
N ALA A 16 -21.15 -6.66 20.22
CA ALA A 16 -19.75 -7.03 20.44
C ALA A 16 -19.07 -7.54 19.16
N LEU A 17 -19.80 -8.28 18.31
CA LEU A 17 -19.28 -8.75 17.02
C LEU A 17 -19.04 -7.59 16.03
N LEU A 18 -19.94 -6.60 16.01
CA LEU A 18 -19.79 -5.39 15.19
C LEU A 18 -18.63 -4.51 15.68
N LEU A 19 -18.45 -4.37 16.99
CA LEU A 19 -17.31 -3.64 17.57
C LEU A 19 -15.97 -4.32 17.25
N ALA A 20 -15.90 -5.65 17.28
CA ALA A 20 -14.71 -6.41 16.91
C ALA A 20 -14.36 -6.29 15.42
N LEU A 21 -15.36 -6.17 14.54
CA LEU A 21 -15.16 -5.93 13.10
C LEU A 21 -14.60 -4.52 12.83
N VAL A 22 -15.05 -3.51 13.58
CA VAL A 22 -14.56 -2.13 13.48
C VAL A 22 -13.15 -1.97 14.09
N LEU A 23 -12.84 -2.73 15.14
CA LEU A 23 -11.51 -2.71 15.78
C LEU A 23 -10.44 -3.50 15.00
N GLY A 24 -10.84 -4.47 14.16
CA GLY A 24 -9.94 -5.23 13.28
C GLY A 24 -9.40 -4.43 12.09
N LEU A 25 -10.07 -3.33 11.71
CA LEU A 25 -9.64 -2.42 10.64
C LEU A 25 -8.56 -1.40 11.10
N GLY A 26 -8.24 -1.39 12.39
CA GLY A 26 -7.43 -0.36 13.06
C GLY A 26 -6.06 -0.85 13.55
N ALA A 27 -5.45 -1.86 12.92
CA ALA A 27 -4.02 -2.08 13.11
C ALA A 27 -3.25 -0.93 12.44
N CYS A 28 -3.22 0.22 13.11
CA CYS A 28 -2.38 1.39 12.86
C CYS A 28 -0.89 1.02 13.00
N GLY A 29 -0.38 0.16 12.12
CA GLY A 29 1.02 0.08 11.79
C GLY A 29 1.24 0.92 10.54
N LYS A 30 2.33 1.69 10.48
CA LYS A 30 2.80 2.20 9.18
C LYS A 30 2.99 1.02 8.24
N ALA A 31 2.69 1.21 6.95
CA ALA A 31 2.92 0.16 5.97
C ALA A 31 4.37 -0.33 6.04
N ASP A 32 4.54 -1.64 5.84
CA ASP A 32 5.84 -2.28 5.95
C ASP A 32 6.86 -1.62 5.02
N ARG A 33 8.02 -1.25 5.56
CA ARG A 33 9.03 -0.51 4.79
C ARG A 33 9.50 -1.32 3.58
N THR A 34 9.67 -2.62 3.75
CA THR A 34 10.15 -3.51 2.68
C THR A 34 9.10 -3.67 1.58
N LYS A 35 7.80 -3.76 1.92
CA LYS A 35 6.70 -3.69 0.94
C LYS A 35 6.75 -2.37 0.17
N CYS A 36 6.87 -1.24 0.87
CA CYS A 36 6.95 0.07 0.23
C CYS A 36 8.17 0.22 -0.69
N GLU A 37 9.34 -0.26 -0.27
CA GLU A 37 10.54 -0.26 -1.11
C GLU A 37 10.34 -1.09 -2.39
N ARG A 38 9.68 -2.24 -2.28
CA ARG A 38 9.36 -3.10 -3.43
C ARG A 38 8.40 -2.41 -4.39
N MET A 39 7.32 -1.82 -3.88
CA MET A 39 6.36 -1.05 -4.67
C MET A 39 7.04 0.12 -5.37
N CYS A 40 7.83 0.91 -4.64
CA CYS A 40 8.53 2.08 -5.19
C CYS A 40 9.55 1.72 -6.28
N ARG A 41 10.29 0.61 -6.12
CA ARG A 41 11.15 0.09 -7.18
C ARG A 41 10.34 -0.30 -8.41
N ASN A 42 9.26 -1.06 -8.23
CA ASN A 42 8.42 -1.48 -9.34
C ASN A 42 7.80 -0.29 -10.08
N TYR A 43 7.23 0.66 -9.34
CA TYR A 43 6.69 1.91 -9.87
C TYR A 43 7.72 2.68 -10.69
N ALA A 44 8.93 2.88 -10.14
CA ALA A 44 10.00 3.60 -10.82
C ALA A 44 10.45 2.88 -12.10
N THR A 45 10.61 1.56 -12.04
CA THR A 45 11.00 0.73 -13.19
C THR A 45 9.95 0.77 -14.30
N ILE A 46 8.67 0.60 -13.98
CA ILE A 46 7.57 0.65 -14.95
C ILE A 46 7.46 2.03 -15.57
N THR A 47 7.44 3.08 -14.74
CA THR A 47 7.36 4.46 -15.21
C THR A 47 8.54 4.79 -16.11
N PHE A 48 9.75 4.40 -15.69
CA PHE A 48 10.93 4.62 -16.50
C PHE A 48 10.85 3.88 -17.84
N ARG A 49 10.56 2.59 -17.83
CA ARG A 49 10.49 1.75 -19.03
C ARG A 49 9.42 2.22 -20.01
N ASP A 50 8.22 2.50 -19.52
CA ASP A 50 7.04 2.75 -20.37
C ASP A 50 6.91 4.22 -20.79
N VAL A 51 7.50 5.16 -20.03
CA VAL A 51 7.29 6.62 -20.24
C VAL A 51 8.59 7.35 -20.60
N GLU A 52 9.72 6.98 -20.01
CA GLU A 52 10.95 7.80 -20.05
C GLU A 52 12.06 7.18 -20.91
N ALA A 53 12.18 5.85 -20.94
CA ALA A 53 13.29 5.15 -21.58
C ALA A 53 13.39 5.43 -23.08
N SER A 54 12.26 5.62 -23.76
CA SER A 54 12.22 5.98 -25.19
C SER A 54 12.84 7.35 -25.49
N ARG A 55 12.97 8.22 -24.49
CA ARG A 55 13.57 9.56 -24.61
C ARG A 55 15.08 9.56 -24.41
N LEU A 56 15.66 8.42 -24.03
CA LEU A 56 17.09 8.28 -23.75
C LEU A 56 17.73 7.27 -24.71
N PRO A 57 18.98 7.54 -25.14
CA PRO A 57 19.82 6.54 -25.80
C PRO A 57 19.97 5.28 -24.93
N PRO A 58 20.01 4.06 -25.51
CA PRO A 58 20.09 2.80 -24.76
C PRO A 58 21.17 2.78 -23.67
N GLU A 59 22.35 3.31 -23.98
CA GLU A 59 23.51 3.37 -23.09
C GLU A 59 23.32 4.29 -21.87
N LYS A 60 22.37 5.22 -21.92
CA LYS A 60 22.03 6.12 -20.81
C LYS A 60 20.85 5.65 -19.97
N ARG A 61 20.17 4.57 -20.37
CA ARG A 61 18.92 4.15 -19.72
C ARG A 61 19.14 3.60 -18.32
N GLU A 62 20.02 2.61 -18.21
CA GLU A 62 20.35 1.99 -16.92
C GLU A 62 20.88 3.01 -15.89
N PRO A 63 21.88 3.86 -16.19
CA PRO A 63 22.35 4.83 -15.22
C PRO A 63 21.26 5.83 -14.82
N ALA A 64 20.37 6.24 -15.75
CA ALA A 64 19.25 7.12 -15.42
C ALA A 64 18.22 6.45 -14.49
N LEU A 65 17.93 5.16 -14.68
CA LEU A 65 17.06 4.40 -13.77
C LEU A 65 17.69 4.28 -12.37
N GLN A 66 18.98 3.92 -12.29
CA GLN A 66 19.68 3.80 -11.01
C GLN A 66 19.73 5.12 -10.25
N ASP A 67 19.94 6.22 -10.97
CA ASP A 67 19.95 7.57 -10.41
C ASP A 67 18.57 7.99 -9.86
N LYS A 68 17.50 7.64 -10.59
CA LYS A 68 16.12 7.84 -10.16
C LYS A 68 15.77 7.04 -8.91
N LEU A 69 16.18 5.77 -8.87
CA LEU A 69 16.02 4.92 -7.69
C LEU A 69 16.78 5.52 -6.51
N THR A 70 18.04 5.92 -6.70
CA THR A 70 18.88 6.44 -5.61
C THR A 70 18.31 7.72 -4.99
N ARG A 71 17.87 8.68 -5.82
CA ARG A 71 17.38 9.97 -5.31
C ARG A 71 15.91 9.95 -4.86
N GLY A 72 15.10 9.10 -5.48
CA GLY A 72 13.64 9.09 -5.26
C GLY A 72 13.15 8.05 -4.25
N MET A 73 13.95 7.03 -3.91
CA MET A 73 13.46 5.89 -3.13
C MET A 73 12.99 6.29 -1.74
N GLU A 74 13.79 7.04 -0.99
CA GLU A 74 13.46 7.40 0.39
C GLU A 74 12.18 8.24 0.44
N PHE A 75 12.03 9.20 -0.47
CA PHE A 75 10.82 9.99 -0.58
C PHE A 75 9.60 9.12 -0.92
N CYS A 76 9.73 8.21 -1.89
CA CYS A 76 8.64 7.32 -2.27
C CYS A 76 8.23 6.40 -1.12
N VAL A 77 9.19 5.79 -0.43
CA VAL A 77 8.94 4.91 0.72
C VAL A 77 8.24 5.68 1.84
N ASN A 78 8.72 6.87 2.17
CA ASN A 78 8.09 7.72 3.20
C ASN A 78 6.65 8.07 2.84
N LYS A 79 6.34 8.33 1.57
CA LYS A 79 4.97 8.59 1.09
C LYS A 79 4.10 7.34 1.14
N CYS A 80 4.64 6.20 0.72
CA CYS A 80 3.96 4.91 0.80
C CYS A 80 3.58 4.56 2.24
N GLN A 81 4.52 4.68 3.18
CA GLN A 81 4.27 4.42 4.60
C GLN A 81 3.26 5.39 5.22
N ALA A 82 3.24 6.64 4.77
CA ALA A 82 2.28 7.65 5.21
C ALA A 82 0.87 7.42 4.65
N ALA A 83 0.76 6.93 3.42
CA ALA A 83 -0.52 6.58 2.79
C ALA A 83 -1.18 5.36 3.46
N ASN A 84 -0.34 4.43 3.95
CA ASN A 84 -0.76 3.28 4.74
C ASN A 84 -1.90 2.45 4.13
N ASN A 85 -1.84 2.23 2.81
CA ASN A 85 -2.82 1.45 2.08
C ASN A 85 -2.17 0.20 1.50
N ASP A 86 -2.20 -0.89 2.27
CA ASP A 86 -1.57 -2.16 1.91
C ASP A 86 -2.14 -2.75 0.60
N ASP A 87 -3.44 -2.59 0.33
CA ASP A 87 -4.08 -3.11 -0.89
C ASP A 87 -3.56 -2.38 -2.14
N GLN A 88 -3.44 -1.04 -2.08
CA GLN A 88 -2.83 -0.27 -3.16
C GLN A 88 -1.36 -0.62 -3.34
N ILE A 89 -0.61 -0.82 -2.24
CA ILE A 89 0.80 -1.20 -2.28
C ILE A 89 0.97 -2.56 -2.96
N ASP A 90 0.15 -3.54 -2.61
CA ASP A 90 0.19 -4.88 -3.19
C ASP A 90 -0.23 -4.85 -4.66
N CYS A 91 -1.27 -4.08 -5.02
CA CYS A 91 -1.68 -3.86 -6.42
C CYS A 91 -0.53 -3.24 -7.25
N ALA A 92 0.02 -2.12 -6.80
CA ALA A 92 1.08 -1.41 -7.52
C ALA A 92 2.40 -2.19 -7.57
N THR A 93 2.64 -3.07 -6.59
CA THR A 93 3.76 -4.03 -6.61
C THR A 93 3.57 -5.12 -7.67
N ALA A 94 2.33 -5.59 -7.88
CA ALA A 94 2.01 -6.63 -8.85
C ALA A 94 1.83 -6.10 -10.28
N ALA A 95 1.55 -4.80 -10.45
CA ALA A 95 1.40 -4.16 -11.74
C ALA A 95 2.63 -4.39 -12.62
N LYS A 96 2.39 -4.62 -13.92
CA LYS A 96 3.46 -4.94 -14.89
C LYS A 96 3.75 -3.83 -15.87
N ASN A 97 2.83 -2.88 -16.03
CA ASN A 97 2.90 -1.78 -16.97
C ASN A 97 2.15 -0.56 -16.42
N ILE A 98 2.32 0.58 -17.09
CA ILE A 98 1.74 1.84 -16.63
C ILE A 98 0.19 1.83 -16.62
N THR A 99 -0.45 1.02 -17.46
CA THR A 99 -1.91 0.92 -17.51
C THR A 99 -2.45 0.22 -16.27
N GLU A 100 -1.90 -0.93 -15.91
CA GLU A 100 -2.26 -1.65 -14.67
C GLU A 100 -1.96 -0.79 -13.44
N LEU A 101 -0.81 -0.12 -13.44
CA LEU A 101 -0.41 0.71 -12.30
C LEU A 101 -1.38 1.88 -12.05
N ARG A 102 -2.01 2.42 -13.10
CA ARG A 102 -3.05 3.46 -12.98
C ARG A 102 -4.40 2.94 -12.47
N THR A 103 -4.60 1.63 -12.44
CA THR A 103 -5.84 1.03 -11.90
C THR A 103 -5.75 0.73 -10.40
N CYS A 104 -4.56 0.88 -9.81
CA CYS A 104 -4.33 0.75 -8.38
C CYS A 104 -4.66 2.08 -7.68
N ASP A 105 -5.96 2.39 -7.57
CA ASP A 105 -6.52 3.50 -6.77
C ASP A 105 -7.02 3.02 -5.40
#